data_AF-A0A519M086-F1
#
_entry.id   AF-A0A519M086-F1
#
_cell.length_a   1.000
_cell.length_b   1.000
_cell.length_c   1.000
_cell.angle_alpha   90.00
_cell.angle_beta   90.00
_cell.angle_gamma   90.00
#
_symmetry.space_group_name_H-M   'P 1'
#
loop_
_entity.id
_entity.type
_entity.pdbx_description
1 polymer ?
#
loop_
_entity_poly.entity_id
_entity_poly.type
_entity_poly.pdbx_seq_one_letter_code
_entity_poly.pdbx_strand_id
1 'polypeptide(L)'
;MRKLANSELERKTVEGFKEAEKTPLILILDDIRSLHNIGSVFRTADAFLIEKIYLCGITAVPPNKEIHKTALGATETVAWEYQKDVLEVVESL
;
A
#
# COMPACT_ATOMS: atom_id res chain seq x y z
N MET A 1 3.67 9.15 26.89
CA MET A 1 3.45 9.81 25.59
C MET A 1 1.97 10.12 25.43
N ARG A 2 1.60 11.29 24.89
CA ARG A 2 0.21 11.67 24.59
C ARG A 2 -0.19 11.10 23.22
N LYS A 3 -1.45 10.68 23.06
CA LYS A 3 -1.99 10.26 21.75
C LYS A 3 -2.21 11.50 20.88
N LEU A 4 -1.71 11.48 19.64
CA LEU A 4 -1.92 12.56 18.66
C LEU A 4 -3.25 12.37 17.93
N ALA A 5 -3.90 13.47 17.56
CA ALA A 5 -5.00 13.49 16.61
C ALA A 5 -4.47 13.35 15.17
N ASN A 6 -5.30 12.86 14.24
CA ASN A 6 -4.88 12.68 12.84
C ASN A 6 -4.47 14.00 12.17
N SER A 7 -5.08 15.12 12.56
CA SER A 7 -4.74 16.46 12.08
C SER A 7 -3.38 16.95 12.57
N GLU A 8 -2.85 16.34 13.64
CA GLU A 8 -1.52 16.65 14.18
C GLU A 8 -0.43 15.76 13.56
N LEU A 9 -0.81 14.81 12.70
CA LEU A 9 0.16 14.03 11.93
C LEU A 9 0.61 14.88 10.73
N GLU A 10 1.92 15.07 10.59
CA GLU A 10 2.55 15.74 9.44
C GLU A 10 2.50 14.84 8.18
N ARG A 11 1.32 14.36 7.81
CA ARG A 11 1.13 13.54 6.60
C ARG A 11 1.21 14.44 5.38
N LYS A 12 1.92 13.97 4.36
CA LYS A 12 1.87 14.56 3.02
C LYS A 12 0.44 14.48 2.48
N THR A 13 0.07 15.46 1.66
CA THR A 13 -1.15 15.35 0.84
C THR A 13 -0.99 14.23 -0.18
N VAL A 14 -2.08 13.84 -0.85
CA VAL A 14 -2.02 12.80 -1.89
C VAL A 14 -1.08 13.23 -3.02
N GLU A 15 -1.16 14.49 -3.44
CA GLU A 15 -0.30 15.09 -4.45
C GLU A 15 1.16 15.15 -3.97
N GLY A 16 1.37 15.62 -2.74
CA GLY A 16 2.71 15.70 -2.15
C GLY A 16 3.33 14.33 -1.89
N PHE A 17 2.53 13.29 -1.71
CA PHE A 17 3.02 11.91 -1.71
C PHE A 17 3.48 11.53 -3.12
N LYS A 18 2.66 11.73 -4.15
CA LYS A 18 2.99 11.34 -5.54
C LYS A 18 4.26 12.04 -6.07
N GLU A 19 4.51 13.27 -5.68
CA GLU A 19 5.69 14.05 -6.07
C GLU A 19 6.93 13.76 -5.22
N ALA A 20 6.78 13.16 -4.04
CA ALA A 20 7.92 12.85 -3.18
C ALA A 20 8.80 11.75 -3.76
N GLU A 21 10.11 11.90 -3.58
CA GLU A 21 11.09 10.85 -3.86
C GLU A 21 10.70 9.55 -3.14
N LYS A 22 10.72 8.45 -3.88
CA LYS A 22 10.32 7.14 -3.38
C LYS A 22 11.51 6.39 -2.84
N THR A 23 11.27 5.61 -1.79
CA THR A 23 12.17 4.52 -1.42
C THR A 23 12.11 3.50 -2.57
N PRO A 24 13.23 3.20 -3.26
CA PRO A 24 13.27 2.32 -4.43
C PRO A 24 13.12 0.85 -4.01
N LEU A 25 11.94 0.54 -3.49
CA LEU A 25 11.56 -0.75 -2.97
C LEU A 25 10.16 -1.07 -3.50
N ILE A 26 10.03 -2.27 -4.04
CA ILE A 26 8.78 -2.84 -4.53
C ILE A 26 8.36 -3.95 -3.58
N LEU A 27 7.09 -3.98 -3.21
CA LEU A 27 6.51 -5.04 -2.39
C LEU A 27 5.62 -5.92 -3.27
N ILE A 28 5.74 -7.24 -3.14
CA ILE A 28 4.87 -8.20 -3.83
C ILE A 28 4.12 -9.01 -2.77
N LEU A 29 2.79 -8.94 -2.80
CA LEU A 29 1.90 -9.64 -1.88
C LEU A 29 1.22 -10.77 -2.65
N ASP A 30 1.79 -11.97 -2.54
CA ASP A 30 1.29 -13.16 -3.22
C ASP A 30 0.41 -14.00 -2.29
N ASP A 31 -0.77 -14.37 -2.78
CA ASP A 31 -1.79 -15.17 -2.09
C ASP A 31 -2.12 -14.73 -0.64
N ILE A 32 -2.06 -13.42 -0.37
CA ILE A 32 -2.41 -12.87 0.93
C ILE A 32 -3.94 -12.84 1.11
N ARG A 33 -4.42 -13.76 1.94
CA ARG A 33 -5.86 -13.91 2.22
C ARG A 33 -6.43 -12.89 3.21
N SER A 34 -5.59 -12.33 4.09
CA SER A 34 -6.04 -11.44 5.16
C SER A 34 -6.20 -10.00 4.64
N LEU A 35 -7.45 -9.55 4.51
CA LEU A 35 -7.80 -8.16 4.14
C LEU A 35 -7.19 -7.13 5.10
N HIS A 36 -7.14 -7.46 6.39
CA HIS A 36 -6.51 -6.61 7.40
C HIS A 36 -5.00 -6.46 7.18
N ASN A 37 -4.33 -7.55 6.79
CA ASN A 37 -2.89 -7.51 6.53
C ASN A 37 -2.60 -6.76 5.24
N ILE A 38 -3.40 -6.94 4.19
CA ILE A 38 -3.28 -6.18 2.94
C ILE A 38 -3.32 -4.68 3.25
N GLY A 39 -4.35 -4.20 3.95
CA GLY A 39 -4.45 -2.78 4.28
C GLY A 39 -3.36 -2.30 5.25
N SER A 40 -2.90 -3.15 6.19
CA SER A 40 -1.76 -2.81 7.05
C SER A 40 -0.46 -2.64 6.25
N VAL A 41 -0.23 -3.45 5.21
CA VAL A 41 0.92 -3.31 4.31
C VAL A 41 0.83 -2.02 3.50
N PHE A 42 -0.34 -1.68 2.95
CA PHE A 42 -0.57 -0.38 2.31
C PHE A 42 -0.21 0.78 3.24
N ARG A 43 -0.68 0.73 4.49
CA ARG A 43 -0.41 1.77 5.48
C ARG A 43 1.09 1.90 5.81
N THR A 44 1.80 0.78 5.93
CA THR A 44 3.25 0.78 6.13
C THR A 44 3.96 1.35 4.90
N ALA A 45 3.56 0.94 3.70
CA ALA A 45 4.14 1.42 2.45
C ALA A 45 4.00 2.93 2.27
N ASP A 46 2.85 3.50 2.64
CA ASP A 46 2.62 4.95 2.67
C ASP A 46 3.56 5.67 3.65
N ALA A 47 3.76 5.11 4.85
CA ALA A 47 4.65 5.72 5.85
C ALA A 47 6.12 5.76 5.40
N PHE A 48 6.55 4.79 4.59
CA PHE A 48 7.94 4.67 4.11
C PHE A 48 8.15 5.19 2.68
N LEU A 49 7.16 5.85 2.07
CA LEU A 49 7.23 6.32 0.69
C LEU A 49 7.65 5.22 -0.31
N ILE A 50 7.14 4.00 -0.11
CA ILE A 50 7.42 2.85 -0.97
C ILE A 50 6.97 3.15 -2.40
N GLU A 51 7.77 2.71 -3.37
CA GLU A 51 7.53 2.98 -4.79
C GLU A 51 6.27 2.30 -5.29
N LYS A 52 6.14 0.98 -5.07
CA LYS A 52 5.04 0.20 -5.65
C LYS A 52 4.68 -1.06 -4.85
N ILE A 53 3.40 -1.43 -4.93
CA ILE A 53 2.87 -2.71 -4.43
C ILE A 53 2.28 -3.53 -5.59
N TYR A 54 2.65 -4.79 -5.69
CA TYR A 54 1.96 -5.79 -6.51
C TYR A 54 1.08 -6.66 -5.62
N LEU A 55 -0.19 -6.84 -6.01
CA LEU A 55 -1.10 -7.80 -5.40
C LEU A 55 -1.23 -8.99 -6.36
N CYS A 56 -0.90 -10.19 -5.89
CA CYS A 56 -0.81 -11.38 -6.74
C CYS A 56 -1.73 -12.53 -6.31
N GLY A 57 -2.07 -13.39 -7.26
CA GLY A 57 -2.82 -14.61 -7.02
C GLY A 57 -4.22 -14.34 -6.45
N ILE A 58 -4.55 -14.96 -5.30
CA ILE A 58 -5.83 -14.81 -4.62
C ILE A 58 -5.95 -13.54 -3.76
N THR A 59 -4.91 -12.69 -3.74
CA THR A 59 -4.88 -11.47 -2.93
C THR A 59 -5.99 -10.51 -3.35
N ALA A 60 -6.82 -10.12 -2.39
CA ALA A 60 -7.91 -9.19 -2.66
C ALA A 60 -7.38 -7.78 -2.95
N VAL A 61 -8.09 -7.05 -3.82
CA VAL A 61 -7.69 -5.71 -4.29
C VAL A 61 -8.62 -4.62 -3.74
N PRO A 62 -8.14 -3.39 -3.55
CA PRO A 62 -9.01 -2.22 -3.39
C PRO A 62 -9.90 -1.98 -4.64
N PRO A 63 -11.12 -1.45 -4.51
CA PRO A 63 -11.77 -1.02 -3.27
C PRO A 63 -12.40 -2.20 -2.50
N ASN A 64 -12.03 -2.33 -1.22
CA ASN A 64 -12.63 -3.29 -0.28
C ASN A 64 -12.72 -2.66 1.11
N LYS A 65 -13.87 -2.79 1.78
CA LYS A 65 -14.16 -2.14 3.07
C LYS A 65 -13.15 -2.50 4.18
N GLU A 66 -12.75 -3.76 4.25
CA GLU A 66 -11.83 -4.24 5.31
C GLU A 66 -10.38 -3.81 5.04
N ILE A 67 -9.97 -3.79 3.77
CA ILE A 67 -8.67 -3.21 3.36
C ILE A 67 -8.66 -1.72 3.70
N HIS A 68 -9.71 -0.98 3.32
CA HIS A 68 -9.80 0.46 3.54
C HIS A 68 -9.71 0.83 5.03
N LYS A 69 -10.38 0.06 5.90
CA LYS A 69 -10.38 0.26 7.37
C LYS A 69 -8.98 0.26 7.98
N THR A 70 -8.05 -0.50 7.40
CA THR A 70 -6.68 -0.66 7.93
C THR A 70 -5.65 0.15 7.15
N ALA A 71 -5.88 0.36 5.84
CA ALA A 71 -5.05 1.20 4.99
C ALA A 71 -5.11 2.69 5.34
N LEU A 72 -6.22 3.17 5.91
CA LEU A 72 -6.40 4.59 6.31
C LEU A 72 -6.04 5.58 5.18
N GLY A 73 -6.59 5.33 3.99
CA GLY A 73 -6.37 6.14 2.78
C GLY A 73 -5.12 5.79 1.97
N ALA A 74 -4.24 4.92 2.47
CA ALA A 74 -2.97 4.58 1.78
C ALA A 74 -3.16 3.93 0.40
N THR A 75 -4.33 3.37 0.10
CA THR A 75 -4.66 2.82 -1.23
C THR A 75 -4.82 3.89 -2.30
N GLU A 76 -4.95 5.17 -1.91
CA GLU A 76 -5.10 6.33 -2.80
C GLU A 76 -3.76 7.01 -3.13
N THR A 77 -2.74 6.76 -2.31
CA THR A 77 -1.42 7.39 -2.40
C THR A 77 -0.35 6.45 -2.95
N VAL A 78 -0.26 5.23 -2.42
CA VAL A 78 0.73 4.22 -2.83
C VAL A 78 0.35 3.69 -4.20
N ALA A 79 1.30 3.69 -5.15
CA ALA A 79 1.08 3.07 -6.44
C ALA A 79 0.97 1.55 -6.28
N TRP A 80 -0.06 0.95 -6.89
CA TRP A 80 -0.23 -0.49 -6.83
C TRP A 80 -0.91 -1.02 -8.08
N GLU A 81 -0.71 -2.30 -8.38
CA GLU A 81 -1.47 -3.02 -9.40
C GLU A 81 -1.68 -4.48 -9.03
N TYR A 82 -2.63 -5.13 -9.69
CA TYR A 82 -2.88 -6.55 -9.54
C TYR A 82 -2.29 -7.33 -10.72
N GLN A 83 -1.67 -8.45 -10.43
CA GLN A 83 -1.19 -9.40 -11.44
C GLN A 83 -1.58 -10.81 -11.04
N LYS A 84 -1.98 -11.65 -12.00
CA LYS A 84 -2.49 -12.98 -11.67
C LYS A 84 -1.38 -13.92 -11.19
N ASP A 85 -0.24 -13.89 -11.87
CA ASP A 85 0.91 -14.76 -11.60
C ASP A 85 2.07 -13.95 -11.03
N VAL A 86 2.60 -14.38 -9.89
CA VAL A 86 3.74 -13.75 -9.23
C VAL A 86 5.03 -13.93 -10.03
N LEU A 87 5.17 -15.03 -10.76
CA LEU A 87 6.38 -15.32 -11.54
C LEU A 87 6.51 -14.35 -12.72
N GLU A 88 5.39 -14.04 -13.39
CA GLU A 88 5.36 -13.03 -14.46
C GLU A 88 5.80 -11.64 -13.94
N VAL A 89 5.40 -11.28 -12.72
CA VAL A 89 5.85 -10.03 -12.08
C VAL A 89 7.35 -10.05 -11.87
N VAL A 90 7.87 -11.09 -11.23
CA VAL A 90 9.30 -11.19 -10.90
C VAL A 90 10.17 -11.19 -12.16
N GLU A 91 9.74 -11.84 -13.24
CA GLU A 91 10.46 -11.84 -14.52
C GLU A 91 10.45 -10.48 -15.23
N SER A 92 9.48 -9.62 -14.92
CA SER A 92 9.32 -8.30 -15.54
C SER A 92 10.05 -7.15 -14.83
N LEU A 93 10.62 -7.42 -13.65
CA LEU A 93 11.33 -6.45 -12.80
C LEU A 93 12.85 -6.50 -13.03
#